data_AF-A0A1Q3J051-F1
#
_entry.id   AF-A0A1Q3J051-F1
#
_cell.length_a   1.000
_cell.length_b   1.000
_cell.length_c   1.000
_cell.angle_alpha   90.00
_cell.angle_beta   90.00
_cell.angle_gamma   90.00
#
_symmetry.space_group_name_H-M   'P 1'
#
loop_
_entity.id
_entity.type
_entity.pdbx_description
1 polymer ?
#
loop_
_entity_poly.entity_id
_entity_poly.type
_entity_poly.pdbx_seq_one_letter_code
_entity_poly.pdbx_strand_id
1 'polypeptide(L)'
;MELLTTYWPRIAEIHYKDAPRNLRGNRKVAVPRSGPEAGGHGWFRSMVGPDSGGVDFPRIQKFLIDKKYNGWVTLDYDASMVPPGSNMEAFLITNKKYLVDTLKVDPKASLSGFRGS
;
A
#
# COMPACT_ATOMS: atom_id res chain seq x y z
N MET A 1 12.56 5.09 1.44
CA MET A 1 13.40 3.88 1.59
C MET A 1 14.14 3.84 2.92
N GLU A 2 14.61 4.97 3.45
CA GLU A 2 15.32 5.05 4.74
C GLU A 2 14.68 4.21 5.86
N LEU A 3 13.36 4.34 6.08
CA LEU A 3 12.65 3.58 7.11
C LEU A 3 12.73 2.06 6.92
N LEU A 4 12.45 1.57 5.71
CA LEU A 4 12.51 0.14 5.40
C LEU A 4 13.93 -0.42 5.56
N THR A 5 14.95 0.34 5.15
CA THR A 5 16.35 -0.09 5.26
C THR A 5 16.84 -0.09 6.70
N THR A 6 16.53 0.95 7.47
CA THR A 6 17.01 1.12 8.84
C THR A 6 16.37 0.13 9.79
N TYR A 7 15.07 -0.14 9.64
CA TYR A 7 14.31 -1.00 10.56
C TYR A 7 14.07 -2.41 10.04
N TRP A 8 14.66 -2.80 8.91
CA TRP A 8 14.42 -4.08 8.24
C TRP A 8 14.34 -5.30 9.18
N PRO A 9 15.27 -5.50 10.13
CA PRO A 9 15.25 -6.69 10.99
C PRO A 9 14.05 -6.78 11.94
N ARG A 10 13.22 -5.73 12.02
CA ARG A 10 12.07 -5.61 12.93
C ARG A 10 10.72 -5.57 12.21
N ILE A 11 10.72 -5.66 10.87
CA ILE A 11 9.48 -5.58 10.08
C ILE A 11 8.86 -6.96 10.01
N ALA A 12 7.71 -7.13 10.67
CA ALA A 12 6.94 -8.39 10.66
C ALA A 12 5.79 -8.39 9.63
N GLU A 13 5.28 -7.21 9.29
CA GLU A 13 4.16 -7.01 8.37
C GLU A 13 4.29 -5.68 7.64
N ILE A 14 3.75 -5.60 6.43
CA ILE A 14 3.70 -4.40 5.60
C ILE A 14 2.26 -4.17 5.14
N HIS A 15 1.73 -2.98 5.39
CA HIS A 15 0.40 -2.58 4.92
C HIS A 15 0.56 -1.64 3.73
N TYR A 16 -0.03 -1.99 2.59
CA TYR A 16 -0.13 -1.11 1.43
C TYR A 16 -1.36 -0.21 1.57
N LYS A 17 -1.08 1.05 1.88
CA LYS A 17 -2.01 2.17 1.90
C LYS A 17 -1.33 3.34 1.22
N ASP A 18 -2.01 3.95 0.25
CA ASP A 18 -1.44 5.06 -0.52
C ASP A 18 -1.84 6.40 0.10
N ALA A 19 -1.32 7.47 -0.47
CA ALA A 19 -1.59 8.85 -0.11
C ALA A 19 -1.82 9.70 -1.37
N PRO A 20 -2.42 10.90 -1.22
CA PRO A 20 -2.47 11.90 -2.28
C PRO A 20 -1.11 12.13 -2.97
N ARG A 21 -1.11 12.24 -4.30
CA ARG A 21 0.13 12.43 -5.07
C ARG A 21 0.88 13.70 -4.69
N ASN A 22 0.17 14.75 -4.32
CA ASN A 22 0.76 16.02 -3.87
C ASN A 22 1.55 15.90 -2.56
N LEU A 23 1.35 14.81 -1.79
CA LEU A 23 2.13 14.51 -0.58
C LEU A 23 3.40 13.70 -0.87
N ARG A 24 3.65 13.28 -2.12
CA ARG A 24 4.84 12.50 -2.47
C ARG A 24 6.12 13.26 -2.12
N GLY A 25 6.99 12.63 -1.33
CA GLY A 25 8.24 13.24 -0.87
C GLY A 25 8.10 14.27 0.26
N ASN A 26 6.87 14.53 0.72
CA ASN A 26 6.63 15.40 1.87
C ASN A 26 7.19 14.75 3.15
N ARG A 27 7.91 15.54 3.96
CA ARG A 27 8.45 15.11 5.26
C ARG A 27 7.58 15.51 6.44
N LYS A 28 6.41 16.13 6.20
CA LYS A 28 5.39 16.34 7.24
C LYS A 28 4.82 14.97 7.63
N VAL A 29 5.28 14.48 8.78
CA VAL A 29 5.14 13.10 9.24
C VAL A 29 3.89 12.82 10.07
N ALA A 30 2.97 13.77 10.21
CA ALA A 30 1.77 13.59 11.00
C ALA A 30 0.53 14.11 10.27
N VAL A 31 -0.49 13.25 10.22
CA VAL A 31 -1.87 13.68 9.94
C VAL A 31 -2.23 14.78 10.96
N PRO A 32 -2.84 15.90 10.53
CA PRO A 32 -3.25 16.95 11.44
C PRO A 32 -4.12 16.40 12.58
N ARG A 33 -3.90 16.88 13.81
CA ARG A 33 -4.73 16.47 14.98
C ARG A 33 -6.06 17.21 15.06
N SER A 34 -6.23 18.28 14.29
CA SER A 34 -7.39 19.15 14.29
C SER A 34 -7.66 19.70 12.89
N GLY A 35 -8.91 20.09 12.64
CA GLY A 35 -9.37 20.62 11.36
C GLY A 35 -9.96 19.55 10.44
N PRO A 36 -10.33 19.92 9.20
CA PRO A 36 -11.04 19.03 8.27
C PRO A 36 -10.29 17.75 7.90
N GLU A 37 -8.96 17.75 8.05
CA GLU A 37 -8.09 16.61 7.75
C GLU A 37 -7.77 15.76 9.00
N ALA A 38 -8.34 16.11 10.15
CA ALA A 38 -8.17 15.35 11.39
C ALA A 38 -8.63 13.90 11.22
N GLY A 39 -7.86 12.96 11.77
CA GLY A 39 -8.13 11.52 11.61
C GLY A 39 -7.75 10.94 10.24
N GLY A 40 -7.28 11.76 9.30
CA GLY A 40 -6.68 11.29 8.05
C GLY A 40 -7.67 11.00 6.94
N HIS A 41 -8.93 11.40 7.09
CA HIS A 41 -10.02 11.21 6.11
C HIS A 41 -9.79 11.90 4.74
N GLY A 42 -8.67 12.59 4.53
CA GLY A 42 -8.22 13.08 3.22
C GLY A 42 -6.84 12.58 2.79
N TRP A 43 -6.13 11.86 3.65
CA TRP A 43 -4.71 11.54 3.50
C TRP A 43 -4.44 10.14 3.00
N PHE A 44 -5.44 9.26 2.99
CA PHE A 44 -5.29 7.89 2.55
C PHE A 44 -5.95 7.66 1.20
N ARG A 45 -5.33 6.83 0.38
CA ARG A 45 -5.81 6.41 -0.94
C ARG A 45 -5.60 4.90 -1.07
N SER A 46 -6.36 4.27 -1.95
CA SER A 46 -5.97 2.97 -2.50
C SER A 46 -4.89 3.15 -3.56
N MET A 47 -4.23 2.06 -3.95
CA MET A 47 -3.08 2.12 -4.87
C MET A 47 -3.44 2.65 -6.26
N VAL A 48 -4.72 2.58 -6.65
CA VAL A 48 -5.23 3.13 -7.91
C VAL A 48 -6.39 4.09 -7.65
N GLY A 49 -6.33 5.26 -8.27
CA GLY A 49 -7.35 6.30 -8.19
C GLY A 49 -6.86 7.64 -8.77
N PRO A 50 -7.77 8.62 -8.99
CA PRO A 50 -7.43 9.90 -9.62
C PRO A 50 -6.33 10.70 -8.91
N ASP A 51 -6.25 10.60 -7.59
CA ASP A 51 -5.28 11.31 -6.73
C ASP A 51 -4.29 10.34 -6.04
N SER A 52 -4.28 9.07 -6.43
CA SER A 52 -3.30 8.09 -5.91
C SER A 52 -1.89 8.35 -6.48
N GLY A 53 -0.88 7.76 -5.83
CA GLY A 53 0.53 7.81 -6.22
C GLY A 53 1.42 8.61 -5.27
N GLY A 54 1.01 8.79 -4.02
CA GLY A 54 1.86 9.36 -2.97
C GLY A 54 2.98 8.42 -2.53
N VAL A 55 2.74 7.10 -2.60
CA VAL A 55 3.68 6.04 -2.21
C VAL A 55 4.31 5.36 -3.44
N ASP A 56 5.61 5.12 -3.38
CA ASP A 56 6.37 4.44 -4.43
C ASP A 56 6.33 2.90 -4.24
N PHE A 57 5.15 2.30 -4.49
CA PHE A 57 4.97 0.86 -4.35
C PHE A 57 5.92 0.01 -5.23
N PRO A 58 6.21 0.37 -6.50
CA PRO A 58 7.16 -0.40 -7.31
C PRO A 58 8.54 -0.51 -6.66
N ARG A 59 9.05 0.61 -6.10
CA ARG A 59 10.34 0.60 -5.39
C ARG A 59 10.30 -0.22 -4.11
N ILE A 60 9.20 -0.13 -3.35
CA ILE A 60 9.01 -0.93 -2.13
C ILE A 60 8.94 -2.42 -2.49
N GLN A 61 8.10 -2.81 -3.44
CA GLN A 61 7.93 -4.20 -3.85
C GLN A 61 9.25 -4.80 -4.34
N LYS A 62 10.02 -4.07 -5.17
CA LYS A 62 11.34 -4.51 -5.60
C LYS A 62 12.25 -4.79 -4.40
N PHE A 63 12.26 -3.91 -3.41
CA PHE A 63 13.05 -4.10 -2.20
C PHE A 63 12.62 -5.36 -1.42
N LEU A 64 11.32 -5.64 -1.31
CA LEU A 64 10.81 -6.84 -0.63
C LEU A 64 11.23 -8.13 -1.35
N ILE A 65 11.16 -8.13 -2.69
CA ILE A 65 11.63 -9.25 -3.53
C ILE A 65 13.14 -9.45 -3.34
N ASP A 66 13.93 -8.37 -3.46
CA ASP A 66 15.39 -8.42 -3.31
C ASP A 66 15.82 -8.92 -1.91
N LYS A 67 15.02 -8.61 -0.88
CA LYS A 67 15.23 -9.07 0.50
C LYS A 67 14.64 -10.44 0.82
N LYS A 68 13.98 -11.10 -0.14
CA LYS A 68 13.28 -12.38 0.05
C LYS A 68 12.32 -12.34 1.22
N TYR A 69 11.59 -11.23 1.35
CA TYR A 69 10.61 -11.05 2.40
C TYR A 69 9.56 -12.17 2.36
N ASN A 70 9.31 -12.80 3.51
CA ASN A 70 8.36 -13.90 3.66
C ASN A 70 7.24 -13.59 4.66
N GLY A 71 7.17 -12.35 5.17
CA GLY A 71 6.09 -11.89 6.03
C GLY A 71 4.87 -11.45 5.22
N TRP A 72 3.85 -10.96 5.93
CA TRP A 72 2.60 -10.52 5.31
C TRP A 72 2.75 -9.16 4.62
N VAL A 73 2.14 -9.05 3.45
CA VAL A 73 1.84 -7.78 2.79
C VAL A 73 0.32 -7.68 2.67
N THR A 74 -0.28 -6.78 3.42
CA THR A 74 -1.73 -6.57 3.49
C THR A 74 -2.15 -5.36 2.66
N LEU A 75 -3.35 -5.43 2.07
CA LEU A 75 -3.95 -4.30 1.36
C LEU A 75 -4.91 -3.60 2.32
N ASP A 76 -4.56 -2.37 2.72
CA ASP A 76 -5.36 -1.58 3.67
C ASP A 76 -6.19 -0.55 2.88
N TYR A 77 -7.32 -1.03 2.35
CA TYR A 77 -8.26 -0.21 1.59
C TYR A 77 -9.42 0.28 2.45
N ASP A 78 -9.80 1.52 2.21
CA ASP A 78 -10.94 2.16 2.85
C ASP A 78 -12.16 2.10 1.92
N ALA A 79 -13.28 1.57 2.42
CA ALA A 79 -14.51 1.45 1.64
C ALA A 79 -15.08 2.81 1.22
N SER A 80 -14.77 3.89 1.96
CA SER A 80 -15.15 5.26 1.58
C SER A 80 -14.43 5.76 0.33
N MET A 81 -13.35 5.08 -0.10
CA MET A 81 -12.59 5.42 -1.31
C MET A 81 -13.12 4.74 -2.58
N VAL A 82 -14.18 3.93 -2.48
CA VAL A 82 -14.84 3.37 -3.67
C VAL A 82 -15.46 4.52 -4.47
N PRO A 83 -15.11 4.71 -5.76
CA PRO A 83 -15.61 5.84 -6.55
C PRO A 83 -17.15 5.82 -6.69
N PRO A 84 -17.80 6.99 -6.73
CA PRO A 84 -19.22 7.08 -7.03
C PRO A 84 -19.56 6.37 -8.35
N GLY A 85 -20.62 5.55 -8.34
CA GLY A 85 -21.01 4.73 -9.50
C GLY A 85 -20.20 3.44 -9.69
N SER A 86 -19.27 3.14 -8.78
CA SER A 86 -18.56 1.86 -8.72
C SER A 86 -19.06 0.99 -7.55
N ASN A 87 -18.47 -0.19 -7.41
CA ASN A 87 -18.68 -1.07 -6.26
C ASN A 87 -17.35 -1.67 -5.79
N MET A 88 -17.36 -2.33 -4.63
CA MET A 88 -16.16 -2.90 -4.04
C MET A 88 -15.49 -3.94 -4.96
N GLU A 89 -16.26 -4.74 -5.69
CA GLU A 89 -15.72 -5.76 -6.58
C GLU A 89 -14.91 -5.14 -7.73
N ALA A 90 -15.49 -4.17 -8.46
CA ALA A 90 -14.81 -3.45 -9.53
C ALA A 90 -13.57 -2.70 -9.03
N PHE A 91 -13.65 -2.15 -7.82
CA PHE A 91 -12.54 -1.49 -7.14
C PHE A 91 -11.38 -2.45 -6.83
N LEU A 92 -11.70 -3.63 -6.29
CA LEU A 92 -10.72 -4.68 -6.01
C LEU A 92 -10.10 -5.25 -7.29
N ILE A 93 -10.87 -5.44 -8.36
CA ILE A 93 -10.37 -5.89 -9.67
C ILE A 93 -9.30 -4.91 -10.19
N THR A 94 -9.56 -3.61 -10.10
CA THR A 94 -8.63 -2.57 -10.57
C THR A 94 -7.33 -2.59 -9.77
N ASN A 95 -7.41 -2.67 -8.45
CA ASN A 95 -6.24 -2.74 -7.59
C ASN A 95 -5.46 -4.06 -7.76
N LYS A 96 -6.16 -5.19 -7.96
CA LYS A 96 -5.54 -6.49 -8.28
C LYS A 96 -4.79 -6.44 -9.59
N LYS A 97 -5.34 -5.80 -10.63
CA LYS A 97 -4.65 -5.58 -11.90
C LYS A 97 -3.34 -4.80 -11.68
N TYR A 98 -3.35 -3.77 -10.84
CA TYR A 98 -2.13 -3.03 -10.51
C TYR A 98 -1.08 -3.90 -9.81
N LEU A 99 -1.48 -4.76 -8.85
CA LEU A 99 -0.57 -5.71 -8.20
C LEU A 99 0.12 -6.64 -9.21
N VAL A 100 -0.63 -7.21 -10.14
CA VAL A 100 -0.11 -8.15 -11.14
C VAL A 100 0.71 -7.42 -12.20
N ASP A 101 0.14 -6.40 -12.83
CA ASP A 101 0.71 -5.79 -14.02
C ASP A 101 1.86 -4.84 -13.68
N THR A 102 1.77 -4.13 -12.54
CA THR A 102 2.78 -3.13 -12.14
C THR A 102 3.74 -3.70 -11.12
N LEU A 103 3.23 -4.27 -10.02
CA LEU A 103 4.07 -4.77 -8.94
C LEU A 103 4.62 -6.19 -9.18
N LYS A 104 4.16 -6.86 -10.25
CA LYS A 104 4.58 -8.22 -10.63
C LYS A 104 4.34 -9.26 -9.54
N VAL A 105 3.28 -9.06 -8.75
CA VAL A 105 2.82 -10.04 -7.75
C VAL A 105 2.15 -11.20 -8.48
N ASP A 106 2.52 -12.44 -8.14
CA ASP A 106 1.80 -13.63 -8.55
C ASP A 106 0.78 -14.03 -7.46
N PRO A 107 -0.52 -13.77 -7.65
CA PRO A 107 -1.56 -14.11 -6.69
C PRO A 107 -1.81 -15.63 -6.57
N LYS A 108 -1.18 -16.44 -7.43
CA LYS A 108 -1.25 -17.92 -7.41
C LYS A 108 0.02 -18.56 -6.86
N ALA A 109 1.05 -17.79 -6.52
CA ALA A 109 2.24 -18.32 -5.88
C ALA A 109 1.81 -18.99 -4.55
N SER A 110 1.94 -20.31 -4.47
CA SER A 110 1.52 -21.07 -3.30
C SER A 110 2.35 -20.67 -2.08
N LEU A 111 1.71 -20.56 -0.91
CA LEU A 111 2.34 -20.39 0.41
C LEU A 111 3.14 -21.62 0.85
N SER A 112 3.74 -22.37 -0.08
CA SER A 112 4.49 -23.61 0.18
C SER A 112 5.69 -23.46 1.11
N GLY A 113 6.06 -22.23 1.48
CA GLY A 113 7.08 -21.91 2.48
C GLY A 113 6.57 -21.51 3.88
N PHE A 114 5.26 -21.37 4.10
CA PHE A 114 4.73 -20.99 5.41
C PHE A 114 4.60 -22.23 6.31
N ARG A 115 5.73 -22.69 6.85
CA ARG A 115 5.71 -23.52 8.05
C ARG A 115 5.59 -22.57 9.23
N GLY A 116 4.39 -22.50 9.81
CA GLY A 116 4.19 -21.83 11.10
C GLY A 116 5.24 -22.35 12.08
N SER A 117 6.02 -21.44 12.64
CA SER A 117 6.89 -21.69 13.78
C SER A 117 6.07 -21.80 15.06
#